data_AF-A0A1S8SXT1-F1
#
_entry.id   AF-A0A1S8SXT1-F1
#
_cell.length_a   1.000
_cell.length_b   1.000
_cell.length_c   1.000
_cell.angle_alpha   90.00
_cell.angle_beta   90.00
_cell.angle_gamma   90.00
#
_symmetry.space_group_name_H-M   'P 1'
#
loop_
_entity.id
_entity.type
_entity.pdbx_description
1 polymer ?
#
loop_
_entity_poly.entity_id
_entity_poly.type
_entity_poly.pdbx_seq_one_letter_code
_entity_poly.pdbx_strand_id
1 'polypeptide(L)'
;MIFLIIKAFQKLNSQIYEASGIVSAVCHGVGALLNIKSKAGELLIKDKAVTGYSNDEEVLAKALEKIPFKLEDELKSRGSKYTKASQPFTSYVVEDERIITGQNPQLTKEVAEKVLQVLRK
;
A
#
# COMPACT_ATOMS: atom_id res chain seq x y z
N MET A 1 1.51 2.60 -23.28
CA MET A 1 0.25 3.05 -22.65
C MET A 1 0.21 2.82 -21.13
N ILE A 2 0.72 1.70 -20.59
CA ILE A 2 0.80 1.41 -19.14
C ILE A 2 1.63 2.44 -18.34
N PHE A 3 2.75 2.94 -18.88
CA PHE A 3 3.61 3.93 -18.20
C PHE A 3 2.99 5.33 -18.02
N LEU A 4 2.04 5.74 -18.87
CA LEU A 4 1.37 7.05 -18.75
C LEU A 4 0.30 7.05 -17.65
N ILE A 5 -0.42 5.93 -17.49
CA ILE A 5 -1.43 5.74 -16.44
C ILE A 5 -0.79 5.84 -15.05
N ILE A 6 0.44 5.34 -14.91
CA ILE A 6 1.18 5.34 -13.65
C ILE A 6 1.54 6.77 -13.19
N LYS A 7 1.96 7.68 -14.09
CA LYS A 7 2.35 9.06 -13.70
C LYS A 7 1.16 9.93 -13.29
N ALA A 8 0.05 9.84 -14.03
CA ALA A 8 -1.16 10.59 -13.68
C ALA A 8 -1.73 10.11 -12.35
N PHE A 9 -1.75 8.80 -12.11
CA PHE A 9 -2.16 8.20 -10.84
C PHE A 9 -1.26 8.64 -9.69
N GLN A 10 0.06 8.61 -9.86
CA GLN A 10 1.02 9.08 -8.86
C GLN A 10 0.80 10.54 -8.50
N LYS A 11 0.64 11.39 -9.52
CA LYS A 11 0.40 12.82 -9.33
C LYS A 11 -0.91 13.07 -8.58
N LEU A 12 -1.99 12.40 -8.97
CA LEU A 12 -3.29 12.52 -8.31
C LEU A 12 -3.22 12.13 -6.83
N ASN A 13 -2.64 10.98 -6.52
CA ASN A 13 -2.53 10.53 -5.12
C ASN A 13 -1.60 11.41 -4.28
N SER A 14 -0.51 11.89 -4.88
CA SER A 14 0.35 12.91 -4.25
C SER A 14 -0.47 14.16 -3.93
N GLN A 15 -1.26 14.68 -4.88
CA GLN A 15 -2.12 15.84 -4.65
C GLN A 15 -3.19 15.61 -3.57
N ILE A 16 -3.82 14.43 -3.55
CA ILE A 16 -4.79 14.05 -2.50
C ILE A 16 -4.11 14.08 -1.13
N TYR A 17 -2.95 13.44 -0.99
CA TYR A 17 -2.22 13.41 0.27
C TYR A 17 -1.73 14.81 0.68
N GLU A 18 -1.33 15.65 -0.27
CA GLU A 18 -0.91 17.02 0.00
C GLU A 18 -2.08 17.94 0.38
N ALA A 19 -3.29 17.63 -0.06
CA ALA A 19 -4.53 18.33 0.29
C ALA A 19 -5.19 17.78 1.57
N SER A 20 -4.40 17.22 2.48
CA SER A 20 -4.87 16.59 3.73
C SER A 20 -5.82 15.40 3.55
N GLY A 21 -5.93 14.84 2.34
CA GLY A 21 -6.73 13.66 2.04
C GLY A 21 -6.08 12.35 2.49
N ILE A 22 -6.79 11.24 2.29
CA ILE A 22 -6.32 9.90 2.66
C ILE A 22 -5.89 9.16 1.41
N VAL A 23 -4.78 8.41 1.51
CA VAL A 23 -4.35 7.45 0.49
C VAL A 23 -4.47 6.05 1.09
N SER A 24 -5.27 5.20 0.47
CA SER A 24 -5.47 3.84 0.95
C SER A 24 -5.37 2.79 -0.14
N ALA A 25 -4.85 1.61 0.20
CA ALA A 25 -4.71 0.50 -0.73
C ALA A 25 -4.75 -0.86 -0.03
N VAL A 26 -5.15 -1.91 -0.75
CA VAL A 26 -5.27 -3.28 -0.22
C VAL A 26 -4.57 -4.27 -1.14
N CYS A 27 -3.99 -5.34 -0.58
CA CYS A 27 -3.41 -6.46 -1.31
C CYS A 27 -2.30 -5.97 -2.27
N HIS A 28 -2.33 -6.34 -3.55
CA HIS A 28 -1.40 -5.84 -4.57
C HIS A 28 -1.62 -4.38 -4.96
N GLY A 29 -2.79 -3.80 -4.65
CA GLY A 29 -3.08 -2.39 -4.90
C GLY A 29 -2.09 -1.46 -4.20
N VAL A 30 -1.47 -1.92 -3.10
CA VAL A 30 -0.40 -1.21 -2.40
C VAL A 30 0.82 -0.98 -3.31
N GLY A 31 1.02 -1.82 -4.33
CA GLY A 31 2.05 -1.63 -5.36
C GLY A 31 1.91 -0.30 -6.12
N ALA A 32 0.71 0.30 -6.14
CA ALA A 32 0.48 1.61 -6.73
C ALA A 32 1.15 2.76 -5.94
N LEU A 33 1.50 2.52 -4.67
CA LEU A 33 2.14 3.49 -3.78
C LEU A 33 3.66 3.56 -3.96
N LEU A 34 4.27 2.54 -4.57
CA LEU A 34 5.73 2.35 -4.65
C LEU A 34 6.48 3.55 -5.25
N ASN A 35 5.84 4.34 -6.10
CA ASN A 35 6.51 5.41 -6.84
C ASN A 35 5.82 6.77 -6.66
N ILE A 36 4.92 6.90 -5.67
CA ILE A 36 4.32 8.19 -5.32
C ILE A 36 5.35 8.99 -4.55
N LYS A 37 5.56 10.24 -4.94
CA LYS A 37 6.46 11.18 -4.27
C LYS A 37 5.67 12.32 -3.62
N SER A 38 6.14 12.79 -2.47
CA SER A 38 5.67 14.04 -1.86
C SER A 38 6.17 15.25 -2.65
N LYS A 39 5.70 16.46 -2.33
CA LYS A 39 6.25 17.69 -2.93
C LYS A 39 7.74 17.88 -2.66
N ALA A 40 8.26 17.31 -1.57
CA ALA A 40 9.69 17.32 -1.25
C ALA A 40 10.52 16.36 -2.14
N GLY A 41 9.87 15.56 -2.99
CA GLY A 41 10.53 14.64 -3.93
C GLY A 41 10.89 13.28 -3.34
N GLU A 42 10.67 13.08 -2.04
CA GLU A 42 10.83 11.79 -1.37
C GLU A 42 9.64 10.87 -1.62
N LEU A 43 9.85 9.56 -1.55
CA LEU A 43 8.76 8.58 -1.67
C LEU A 43 7.78 8.76 -0.51
N LEU A 44 6.49 8.77 -0.82
CA LEU A 44 5.41 9.00 0.14
C LEU A 44 5.40 7.94 1.25
N ILE A 45 5.80 6.71 0.93
CA ILE A 45 5.85 5.57 1.86
C ILE A 45 7.17 5.45 2.63
N LYS A 46 8.16 6.31 2.36
CA LYS A 46 9.46 6.25 3.03
C LYS A 46 9.27 6.52 4.53
N ASP A 47 9.87 5.68 5.37
CA ASP A 47 9.81 5.69 6.83
C ASP A 47 8.42 5.50 7.45
N LYS A 48 7.39 5.25 6.63
CA LYS A 48 6.00 4.98 7.03
C LYS A 48 5.75 3.50 7.25
N ALA A 49 4.97 3.17 8.27
CA ALA A 49 4.45 1.83 8.47
C ALA A 49 3.42 1.51 7.37
N VAL A 50 3.60 0.37 6.72
CA VAL A 50 2.69 -0.11 5.67
C VAL A 50 2.59 -1.63 5.73
N THR A 51 1.51 -2.16 5.18
CA THR A 51 1.39 -3.58 4.85
C THR A 51 0.93 -3.74 3.39
N GLY A 52 0.82 -4.98 2.93
CA GLY A 52 0.47 -5.36 1.58
C GLY A 52 0.68 -6.86 1.41
N TYR A 53 0.25 -7.41 0.28
CA TYR A 53 0.30 -8.86 0.06
C TYR A 53 1.72 -9.40 0.30
N SER A 54 1.81 -10.39 1.19
CA SER A 54 3.10 -10.87 1.69
C SER A 54 3.73 -11.90 0.78
N ASN A 55 5.06 -12.06 0.87
CA ASN A 55 5.76 -13.11 0.13
C ASN A 55 5.27 -14.52 0.50
N ASP A 56 4.86 -14.73 1.76
CA ASP A 56 4.34 -16.02 2.22
C ASP A 56 2.99 -16.34 1.57
N GLU A 57 2.13 -15.33 1.39
CA GLU A 57 0.87 -15.47 0.66
C GLU A 57 1.11 -15.77 -0.83
N GLU A 58 2.11 -15.14 -1.47
CA GLU A 58 2.51 -15.45 -2.85
C GLU A 58 2.98 -16.89 -3.04
N VAL A 59 3.76 -17.41 -2.07
CA VAL A 59 4.22 -18.81 -2.05
C VAL A 59 3.03 -19.75 -1.95
N LEU A 60 2.13 -19.52 -0.99
CA LEU A 60 0.95 -20.35 -0.78
C LEU A 60 -0.03 -20.29 -1.97
N ALA A 61 -0.12 -19.15 -2.63
CA ALA A 61 -0.90 -18.96 -3.86
C ALA A 61 -0.23 -19.57 -5.12
N LYS A 62 1.01 -20.08 -5.01
CA LYS A 62 1.83 -20.60 -6.13
C LYS A 62 1.95 -19.59 -7.27
N ALA A 63 2.14 -18.32 -6.91
CA ALA A 63 2.15 -17.19 -7.84
C ALA A 63 3.52 -16.53 -8.01
N LEU A 64 4.53 -16.92 -7.21
CA LEU A 64 5.87 -16.30 -7.24
C LEU A 64 6.51 -16.20 -8.63
N GLU A 65 6.33 -17.18 -9.51
CA GLU A 65 6.91 -17.17 -10.86
C GLU A 65 6.06 -16.38 -11.88
N LYS A 66 4.87 -15.95 -11.49
CA LYS A 66 3.90 -15.26 -12.35
C LYS A 66 3.87 -13.75 -12.11
N ILE A 67 4.44 -13.29 -11.00
CA ILE A 67 4.48 -11.87 -10.63
C ILE A 67 5.76 -11.21 -11.15
N PRO A 68 5.70 -9.95 -11.62
CA PRO A 68 6.86 -9.25 -12.15
C PRO A 68 7.86 -8.80 -11.05
N PHE A 69 7.40 -8.74 -9.80
CA PHE A 69 8.20 -8.41 -8.62
C PHE A 69 7.44 -8.85 -7.36
N LYS A 70 8.16 -8.97 -6.25
CA LYS A 70 7.60 -9.23 -4.92
C LYS A 70 7.25 -7.93 -4.22
N LEU A 71 5.98 -7.73 -3.90
CA LEU A 71 5.50 -6.47 -3.33
C LEU A 71 6.15 -6.16 -1.97
N GLU A 72 6.23 -7.16 -1.08
CA GLU A 72 6.87 -7.02 0.25
C GLU A 72 8.33 -6.53 0.11
N ASP A 73 9.08 -7.09 -0.84
CA ASP A 73 10.48 -6.71 -1.07
C ASP A 73 10.59 -5.29 -1.64
N GLU A 74 9.73 -4.94 -2.60
CA GLU A 74 9.70 -3.60 -3.20
C GLU A 74 9.30 -2.50 -2.21
N LEU A 75 8.43 -2.81 -1.24
CA LEU A 75 8.06 -1.90 -0.16
C LEU A 75 9.24 -1.65 0.78
N LYS A 76 9.95 -2.72 1.18
CA LYS A 76 11.13 -2.62 2.05
C LYS A 76 12.28 -1.88 1.36
N SER A 77 12.56 -2.19 0.08
CA SER A 77 13.65 -1.55 -0.68
C SER A 77 13.48 -0.05 -0.87
N ARG A 78 12.23 0.45 -0.76
CA ARG A 78 11.87 1.88 -0.82
C ARG A 78 11.86 2.58 0.54
N GLY A 79 12.30 1.89 1.59
CA GLY A 79 12.43 2.45 2.93
C GLY A 79 11.13 2.52 3.72
N SER A 80 10.07 1.81 3.30
CA SER A 80 8.88 1.68 4.16
C SER A 80 9.13 0.69 5.30
N LYS A 81 8.45 0.90 6.42
CA LYS A 81 8.47 0.00 7.59
C LYS A 81 7.40 -1.08 7.41
N TYR A 82 7.65 -1.99 6.48
CA TYR A 82 6.69 -3.05 6.15
C TYR A 82 6.45 -3.98 7.35
N THR A 83 5.18 -4.22 7.65
CA THR A 83 4.73 -5.23 8.62
C THR A 83 3.63 -6.11 8.02
N LYS A 84 3.44 -7.30 8.60
CA LYS A 84 2.43 -8.28 8.18
C LYS A 84 1.87 -9.03 9.37
N ALA A 85 0.72 -9.67 9.19
CA ALA A 85 0.19 -10.65 10.13
C ALA A 85 1.19 -11.80 10.35
N SER A 86 1.18 -12.35 11.55
CA SER A 86 1.96 -13.56 11.90
C SER A 86 1.52 -14.79 11.10
N GLN A 87 0.24 -14.85 10.72
CA GLN A 87 -0.33 -15.93 9.92
C GLN A 87 -0.85 -15.39 8.57
N PRO A 88 -0.43 -16.00 7.42
CA PRO A 88 -0.96 -15.67 6.10
C PRO A 88 -2.49 -15.70 6.03
N PHE A 89 -3.08 -14.85 5.18
CA PHE A 89 -4.53 -14.73 4.97
C PHE A 89 -5.33 -14.31 6.21
N THR A 90 -4.67 -13.77 7.23
CA THR A 90 -5.32 -13.16 8.40
C THR A 90 -5.53 -11.67 8.18
N SER A 91 -6.59 -11.09 8.76
CA SER A 91 -6.80 -9.65 8.68
C SER A 91 -5.62 -8.88 9.29
N TYR A 92 -5.10 -7.92 8.53
CA TYR A 92 -4.04 -7.02 8.96
C TYR A 92 -4.12 -5.68 8.23
N VAL A 93 -4.35 -4.62 8.99
CA VAL A 93 -4.47 -3.24 8.51
C VAL A 93 -3.45 -2.38 9.25
N VAL A 94 -2.77 -1.52 8.50
CA VAL A 94 -1.83 -0.53 9.05
C VAL A 94 -2.32 0.86 8.69
N GLU A 95 -2.46 1.72 9.70
CA GLU A 95 -2.67 3.16 9.59
C GLU A 95 -1.38 3.85 10.04
N ASP A 96 -0.77 4.64 9.16
CA ASP A 96 0.30 5.58 9.50
C ASP A 96 -0.10 6.96 8.95
N GLU A 97 -0.45 7.86 9.87
CA GLU A 97 -1.06 9.16 9.56
C GLU A 97 -2.29 9.04 8.65
N ARG A 98 -2.15 9.41 7.37
CA ARG A 98 -3.22 9.40 6.34
C ARG A 98 -2.96 8.35 5.26
N ILE A 99 -2.06 7.41 5.52
CA ILE A 99 -1.79 6.24 4.68
C ILE A 99 -2.40 5.02 5.37
N ILE A 100 -3.35 4.37 4.70
CA ILE A 100 -4.04 3.17 5.22
C ILE A 100 -3.82 2.01 4.26
N THR A 101 -3.15 0.96 4.73
CA THR A 101 -2.84 -0.20 3.90
C THR A 101 -3.40 -1.48 4.51
N GLY A 102 -3.82 -2.41 3.65
CA GLY A 102 -4.34 -3.72 4.06
C GLY A 102 -3.64 -4.86 3.34
N GLN A 103 -3.38 -5.95 4.06
CA GLN A 103 -2.56 -7.06 3.58
C GLN A 103 -3.23 -7.90 2.46
N ASN A 104 -4.50 -8.31 2.62
CA ASN A 104 -5.14 -9.29 1.73
C ASN A 104 -6.60 -8.89 1.39
N PRO A 105 -7.30 -9.61 0.49
CA PRO A 105 -8.64 -9.20 0.05
C PRO A 105 -9.73 -9.27 1.12
N GLN A 106 -9.61 -10.21 2.08
CA GLN A 106 -10.63 -10.52 3.08
C GLN A 106 -10.98 -9.33 3.99
N LEU A 107 -10.04 -8.39 4.14
CA LEU A 107 -10.11 -7.23 5.03
C LEU A 107 -10.52 -5.92 4.32
N THR A 108 -10.97 -5.98 3.07
CA THR A 108 -11.35 -4.77 2.31
C THR A 108 -12.38 -3.92 3.08
N LYS A 109 -13.32 -4.58 3.79
CA LYS A 109 -14.30 -3.91 4.65
C LYS A 109 -13.63 -3.15 5.80
N GLU A 110 -12.69 -3.77 6.51
CA GLU A 110 -11.99 -3.16 7.64
C GLU A 110 -11.17 -1.94 7.22
N VAL A 111 -10.52 -2.01 6.05
CA VAL A 111 -9.81 -0.84 5.48
C VAL A 111 -10.77 0.30 5.16
N ALA A 112 -11.93 0.01 4.56
CA ALA A 112 -12.93 1.04 4.29
C ALA A 112 -13.49 1.67 5.58
N GLU A 113 -13.76 0.86 6.60
CA GLU A 113 -14.18 1.35 7.92
C GLU A 113 -13.11 2.23 8.56
N LYS A 114 -11.84 1.86 8.43
CA LYS A 114 -10.71 2.64 8.93
C LYS A 114 -10.58 3.99 8.23
N VAL A 115 -10.72 4.02 6.90
CA VAL A 115 -10.78 5.26 6.11
C VAL A 115 -11.90 6.16 6.61
N LEU A 116 -13.12 5.62 6.81
CA LEU A 116 -14.26 6.39 7.31
C LEU A 116 -14.00 6.96 8.72
N GLN A 117 -13.33 6.21 9.60
CA GLN A 117 -12.96 6.70 10.92
C GLN A 117 -12.00 7.89 10.82
N VAL A 118 -10.98 7.83 9.95
CA VAL A 118 -10.01 8.93 9.77
C VAL A 118 -10.65 10.15 9.13
N LEU A 119 -11.57 9.98 8.17
CA LEU A 119 -12.29 11.10 7.53
C LEU A 119 -13.23 11.85 8.46
N ARG A 120 -13.68 11.22 9.55
CA ARG A 120 -14.64 11.79 10.51
C ARG A 120 -13.99 12.46 11.72
N LYS A 121 -12.65 12.41 11.82
CA LYS A 121 -11.88 13.15 12.83
C LYS A 121 -11.74 14.61 12.40
#